data_AF-A0A2G9NPG2-F1
#
_entry.id   AF-A0A2G9NPG2-F1
#
_cell.length_a   1.000
_cell.length_b   1.000
_cell.length_c   1.000
_cell.angle_alpha   90.00
_cell.angle_beta   90.00
_cell.angle_gamma   90.00
#
_symmetry.space_group_name_H-M   'P 1'
#
loop_
_entity.id
_entity.type
_entity.pdbx_description
1 polymer ?
#
loop_
_entity_poly.entity_id
_entity_poly.type
_entity_poly.pdbx_seq_one_letter_code
_entity_poly.pdbx_strand_id
1 'polypeptide(L)'
;MPVCEFDMVKDPEVQDFRKNILNVCKDAVELRDANGPISRALYVYPPNVESSSELPKHIESKLDKGQIIVVIWVIVSPNNEKQKYSLKINHDCVPEHVIAEAIRKKTRSMLLSSEQLKLCVLEYQGKYILKVCGCDEYLLEKYPLSQYKVRKTL
;
A
#
# COMPACT_ATOMS: atom_id res chain seq x y z
N MET A 1 31.72 -10.15 15.34
CA MET A 1 32.87 -9.49 14.69
C MET A 1 32.64 -7.98 14.77
N PRO A 2 33.47 -7.23 15.50
CA PRO A 2 33.44 -5.77 15.57
C PRO A 2 33.87 -5.10 14.26
N VAL A 3 33.34 -3.91 13.97
CA VAL A 3 33.68 -3.16 12.75
C VAL A 3 35.17 -2.79 12.69
N CYS A 4 35.79 -2.52 13.84
CA CYS A 4 37.21 -2.15 13.91
C CYS A 4 38.16 -3.25 13.41
N GLU A 5 37.73 -4.51 13.36
CA GLU A 5 38.53 -5.59 12.77
C GLU A 5 38.73 -5.39 11.26
N PHE A 6 37.76 -4.79 10.54
CA PHE A 6 37.90 -4.47 9.11
C PHE A 6 38.91 -3.35 8.84
N ASP A 7 39.15 -2.47 9.82
CA ASP A 7 40.14 -1.40 9.71
C ASP A 7 41.57 -1.94 9.79
N MET A 8 41.75 -3.14 10.37
CA MET A 8 43.04 -3.82 10.49
C MET A 8 43.37 -4.71 9.28
N VAL A 9 42.42 -4.91 8.36
CA VAL A 9 42.63 -5.74 7.17
C VAL A 9 43.54 -5.02 6.17
N LYS A 10 44.70 -5.62 5.89
CA LYS A 10 45.71 -5.04 4.98
C LYS A 10 45.44 -5.30 3.49
N ASP A 11 44.48 -6.16 3.18
CA ASP A 11 44.11 -6.48 1.80
C ASP A 11 43.54 -5.23 1.09
N PRO A 12 44.20 -4.74 0.02
CA PRO A 12 43.71 -3.59 -0.74
C PRO A 12 42.32 -3.80 -1.34
N GLU A 13 41.98 -5.02 -1.77
CA GLU A 13 40.67 -5.32 -2.35
C GLU A 13 39.56 -5.08 -1.32
N VAL A 14 39.80 -5.47 -0.06
CA VAL A 14 38.85 -5.25 1.04
C VAL A 14 38.68 -3.76 1.32
N GLN A 15 39.77 -2.99 1.35
CA GLN A 15 39.68 -1.54 1.61
C GLN A 15 39.01 -0.79 0.45
N ASP A 16 39.29 -1.18 -0.79
CA ASP A 16 38.67 -0.58 -1.98
C ASP A 16 37.19 -0.94 -2.07
N PHE A 17 36.81 -2.20 -1.81
CA PHE A 17 35.40 -2.60 -1.75
C PHE A 17 34.64 -1.76 -0.71
N ARG A 18 35.17 -1.62 0.51
CA ARG A 18 34.55 -0.83 1.59
C ARG A 18 34.32 0.62 1.20
N LYS A 19 35.22 1.23 0.44
CA LYS A 19 35.06 2.60 -0.07
C LYS A 19 34.05 2.66 -1.21
N ASN A 20 34.19 1.77 -2.19
CA ASN A 20 33.43 1.81 -3.44
C ASN A 20 31.96 1.43 -3.25
N ILE A 21 31.66 0.50 -2.31
CA ILE A 21 30.29 0.08 -2.03
C ILE A 21 29.43 1.21 -1.43
N LEU A 22 30.06 2.25 -0.85
CA LEU A 22 29.33 3.41 -0.31
C LEU A 22 28.58 4.19 -1.40
N ASN A 23 29.01 4.11 -2.66
CA ASN A 23 28.26 4.68 -3.78
C ASN A 23 26.89 4.01 -3.93
N VAL A 24 26.82 2.68 -3.81
CA VAL A 24 25.54 1.94 -3.82
C VAL A 24 24.67 2.32 -2.62
N CYS A 25 25.27 2.47 -1.44
CA CYS A 25 24.55 2.92 -0.25
C CYS A 25 23.97 4.33 -0.44
N LYS A 26 24.75 5.25 -1.03
CA LYS A 26 24.32 6.60 -1.33
C LYS A 26 23.14 6.60 -2.32
N ASP A 27 23.27 5.90 -3.44
CA ASP A 27 22.24 5.81 -4.47
C ASP A 27 20.92 5.25 -3.91
N ALA A 28 21.00 4.23 -3.03
CA ALA A 28 19.83 3.66 -2.37
C ALA A 28 19.14 4.64 -1.41
N VAL A 29 19.91 5.45 -0.67
CA VAL A 29 19.37 6.48 0.22
C VAL A 29 18.71 7.60 -0.59
N GLU A 30 19.37 8.06 -1.67
CA GLU A 30 18.82 9.09 -2.55
C GLU A 30 17.50 8.64 -3.20
N LEU A 31 17.42 7.40 -3.68
CA LEU A 31 16.18 6.83 -4.24
C LEU A 31 15.05 6.80 -3.20
N ARG A 32 15.36 6.37 -1.97
CA ARG A 32 14.39 6.32 -0.86
C ARG A 32 13.87 7.72 -0.48
N ASP A 33 14.66 8.76 -0.65
CA ASP A 33 14.29 10.13 -0.27
C ASP A 33 13.70 10.96 -1.43
N ALA A 34 13.77 10.46 -2.67
CA ALA A 34 13.38 11.17 -3.89
C ALA A 34 11.95 11.75 -3.88
N ASN A 35 10.97 11.02 -3.36
CA ASN A 35 9.56 11.47 -3.31
C ASN A 35 9.10 11.76 -1.87
N GLY A 36 10.00 12.20 -0.99
CA GLY A 36 9.64 12.58 0.37
C GLY A 36 9.05 11.42 1.18
N PRO A 37 7.99 11.65 1.99
CA PRO A 37 7.44 10.61 2.86
C PRO A 37 6.91 9.37 2.14
N ILE A 38 6.39 9.50 0.91
CA ILE A 38 5.82 8.36 0.19
C ILE A 38 6.90 7.38 -0.27
N SER A 39 8.04 7.85 -0.80
CA SER A 39 9.16 6.95 -1.18
C SER A 39 9.73 6.22 0.04
N ARG A 40 9.85 6.93 1.17
CA ARG A 40 10.23 6.33 2.45
C ARG A 40 9.23 5.28 2.93
N ALA A 41 7.93 5.55 2.81
CA ALA A 41 6.89 4.59 3.15
C ALA A 41 6.94 3.35 2.25
N LEU A 42 7.20 3.51 0.95
CA LEU A 42 7.37 2.39 0.01
C LEU A 42 8.62 1.55 0.29
N TYR A 43 9.70 2.16 0.77
CA TYR A 43 10.88 1.43 1.22
C TYR A 43 10.60 0.57 2.46
N VAL A 44 9.85 1.09 3.44
CA VAL A 44 9.53 0.37 4.67
C VAL A 44 8.42 -0.66 4.46
N TYR A 45 7.40 -0.32 3.67
CA TYR A 45 6.20 -1.11 3.42
C TYR A 45 6.00 -1.31 1.91
N PRO A 46 6.88 -2.09 1.24
CA PRO A 46 6.76 -2.33 -0.19
C PRO A 46 5.45 -3.07 -0.50
N PRO A 47 4.75 -2.73 -1.60
CA PRO A 47 3.55 -3.45 -2.03
C PRO A 47 3.83 -4.95 -2.21
N ASN A 48 3.13 -5.78 -1.45
CA ASN A 48 3.21 -7.23 -1.60
C ASN A 48 2.28 -7.69 -2.73
N VAL A 49 2.80 -7.76 -3.94
CA VAL A 49 2.02 -8.02 -5.16
C VAL A 49 2.49 -9.27 -5.91
N GLU A 50 1.59 -9.86 -6.68
CA GLU A 50 1.90 -10.87 -7.69
C GLU A 50 2.61 -10.25 -8.90
N SER A 51 3.39 -11.06 -9.62
CA SER A 51 4.16 -10.59 -10.79
C SER A 51 3.29 -10.19 -11.98
N SER A 52 2.06 -10.71 -12.07
CA SER A 52 1.10 -10.39 -13.13
C SER A 52 -0.22 -9.90 -12.53
N SER A 53 -0.84 -8.93 -13.19
CA SER A 53 -2.21 -8.47 -12.88
C SER A 53 -3.28 -9.41 -13.44
N GLU A 54 -2.92 -10.31 -14.35
CA GLU A 54 -3.86 -11.27 -14.93
C GLU A 54 -4.22 -12.36 -13.93
N LEU A 55 -5.51 -12.51 -13.66
CA LEU A 55 -6.00 -13.60 -12.83
C LEU A 55 -6.02 -14.91 -13.62
N PRO A 56 -5.52 -16.02 -13.05
CA PRO A 56 -5.77 -17.34 -13.63
C PRO A 56 -7.27 -17.59 -13.83
N LYS A 57 -7.65 -18.16 -14.98
CA LYS A 57 -9.07 -18.40 -15.36
C LYS A 57 -9.90 -19.08 -14.27
N HIS A 58 -9.31 -20.00 -13.51
CA HIS A 58 -9.99 -20.73 -12.44
C HIS A 58 -10.28 -19.88 -11.18
N ILE A 59 -9.60 -18.74 -11.02
CA ILE A 59 -9.86 -17.73 -9.97
C ILE A 59 -10.89 -16.73 -10.51
N GLU A 60 -10.67 -16.23 -11.73
CA GLU A 60 -11.58 -15.29 -12.40
C GLU A 60 -13.00 -15.87 -12.50
N SER A 61 -13.13 -17.16 -12.85
CA SER A 61 -14.43 -17.83 -12.94
C SER A 61 -15.19 -17.94 -11.61
N LYS A 62 -14.54 -17.68 -10.47
CA LYS A 62 -15.17 -17.65 -9.14
C LYS A 62 -15.69 -16.27 -8.76
N LEU A 63 -15.35 -15.24 -9.52
CA LEU A 63 -15.81 -13.88 -9.30
C LEU A 63 -17.23 -13.71 -9.84
N ASP A 64 -18.09 -13.03 -9.09
CA ASP A 64 -19.41 -12.66 -9.57
C ASP A 64 -19.29 -11.43 -10.48
N LYS A 65 -19.28 -11.65 -11.80
CA LYS A 65 -19.12 -10.61 -12.84
C LYS A 65 -17.84 -9.78 -12.67
N GLY A 66 -16.74 -10.43 -12.29
CA GLY A 66 -15.46 -9.74 -12.03
C GLY A 66 -15.46 -8.89 -10.75
N GLN A 67 -16.43 -9.06 -9.86
CA GLN A 67 -16.52 -8.29 -8.62
C GLN A 67 -16.08 -9.09 -7.40
N ILE A 68 -15.48 -8.38 -6.45
CA ILE A 68 -15.13 -8.85 -5.12
C ILE A 68 -15.89 -8.06 -4.07
N ILE A 69 -16.11 -8.68 -2.91
CA ILE A 69 -16.65 -8.00 -1.73
C ILE A 69 -15.50 -7.70 -0.78
N VAL A 70 -15.25 -6.43 -0.52
CA VAL A 70 -14.21 -5.94 0.40
C VAL A 70 -14.87 -5.30 1.62
N VAL A 71 -14.34 -5.56 2.81
CA VAL A 71 -14.81 -4.92 4.05
C VAL A 71 -13.80 -3.88 4.50
N ILE A 72 -14.18 -2.61 4.43
CA ILE A 72 -13.36 -1.48 4.88
C ILE A 72 -13.69 -1.16 6.33
N TRP A 73 -12.66 -1.08 7.18
CA TRP A 73 -12.79 -0.69 8.57
C TRP A 73 -12.29 0.73 8.78
N VAL A 74 -13.06 1.54 9.49
CA VAL A 74 -12.71 2.90 9.87
C VAL A 74 -12.77 2.99 11.39
N ILE A 75 -11.68 3.48 12.00
CA ILE A 75 -11.61 3.75 13.43
C ILE A 75 -12.06 5.20 13.65
N VAL A 76 -13.07 5.40 14.47
CA VAL A 76 -13.66 6.71 14.75
C VAL A 76 -13.27 7.16 16.15
N SER A 77 -12.61 8.32 16.22
CA SER A 77 -12.27 9.00 17.46
C SER A 77 -13.52 9.62 18.12
N PRO A 78 -13.55 9.80 19.45
CA PRO A 78 -12.45 9.55 20.40
C PRO A 78 -12.36 8.11 20.93
N ASN A 79 -13.42 7.31 20.79
CA ASN A 79 -13.53 6.02 21.50
C ASN A 79 -12.87 4.83 20.78
N ASN A 80 -12.18 5.09 19.66
CA ASN A 80 -11.66 4.05 18.76
C ASN A 80 -12.73 3.05 18.30
N GLU A 81 -13.97 3.54 18.12
CA GLU A 81 -15.07 2.71 17.65
C GLU A 81 -14.80 2.26 16.20
N LYS A 82 -15.00 0.98 15.93
CA LYS A 82 -14.74 0.39 14.62
C LYS A 82 -16.02 0.33 13.81
N GLN A 83 -16.10 1.13 12.75
CA GLN A 83 -17.18 1.08 11.77
C GLN A 83 -16.73 0.27 10.54
N LYS A 84 -17.62 -0.59 10.03
CA LYS A 84 -17.35 -1.42 8.85
C LYS A 84 -18.23 -1.04 7.66
N TYR A 85 -17.64 -1.05 6.47
CA TYR A 85 -18.32 -0.78 5.20
C TYR A 85 -18.01 -1.89 4.20
N SER A 86 -18.98 -2.74 3.90
CA SER A 86 -18.85 -3.75 2.85
C SER A 86 -19.07 -3.13 1.48
N LEU A 87 -18.10 -3.24 0.57
CA LEU A 87 -18.13 -2.70 -0.78
C LEU A 87 -18.13 -3.86 -1.78
N LYS A 88 -18.95 -3.77 -2.82
CA LYS A 88 -18.89 -4.66 -3.99
C LYS A 88 -18.26 -3.88 -5.13
N ILE A 89 -17.06 -4.26 -5.53
CA ILE A 89 -16.20 -3.51 -6.45
C ILE A 89 -15.53 -4.46 -7.44
N ASN A 90 -15.08 -3.95 -8.59
CA ASN A 90 -14.35 -4.77 -9.54
C ASN A 90 -12.98 -5.19 -8.97
N HIS A 91 -12.54 -6.41 -9.27
CA HIS A 91 -11.28 -6.96 -8.74
C HIS A 91 -10.03 -6.22 -9.26
N ASP A 92 -10.16 -5.54 -10.39
CA ASP A 92 -9.09 -4.85 -11.10
C ASP A 92 -8.92 -3.38 -10.68
N CYS A 93 -9.78 -2.86 -9.79
CA CYS A 93 -9.71 -1.48 -9.36
C CYS A 93 -8.48 -1.19 -8.48
N VAL A 94 -8.01 0.06 -8.50
CA VAL A 94 -6.88 0.53 -7.70
C VAL A 94 -7.31 0.96 -6.29
N PRO A 95 -6.42 0.95 -5.28
CA PRO A 95 -6.74 1.32 -3.88
C PRO A 95 -7.44 2.66 -3.74
N GLU A 96 -7.05 3.64 -4.56
CA GLU A 96 -7.63 4.98 -4.59
C GLU A 96 -9.15 4.95 -4.89
N HIS A 97 -9.58 4.07 -5.79
CA HIS A 97 -11.00 3.91 -6.14
C HIS A 97 -11.79 3.28 -4.98
N VAL A 98 -11.21 2.32 -4.27
CA VAL A 98 -11.79 1.69 -3.08
C VAL A 98 -12.01 2.72 -1.98
N ILE A 99 -11.03 3.60 -1.76
CA ILE A 99 -11.13 4.71 -0.79
C ILE A 99 -12.30 5.63 -1.18
N ALA A 100 -12.40 6.00 -2.46
CA ALA A 100 -13.51 6.82 -2.95
C ALA A 100 -14.88 6.15 -2.71
N GLU A 101 -15.01 4.85 -2.98
CA GLU A 101 -16.26 4.11 -2.69
C GLU A 101 -16.56 4.00 -1.19
N ALA A 102 -15.54 3.83 -0.35
CA ALA A 102 -15.70 3.84 1.10
C ALA A 102 -16.19 5.21 1.60
N ILE A 103 -15.61 6.31 1.11
CA ILE A 103 -16.05 7.68 1.41
C ILE A 103 -17.50 7.87 0.97
N ARG A 104 -17.83 7.51 -0.28
CA ARG A 104 -19.21 7.58 -0.80
C ARG A 104 -20.18 6.82 0.08
N LYS A 105 -19.82 5.63 0.54
CA LYS A 105 -20.69 4.82 1.40
C LYS A 105 -20.85 5.44 2.79
N LYS A 106 -19.78 6.00 3.37
CA LYS A 106 -19.81 6.68 4.67
C LYS A 106 -20.64 7.96 4.66
N THR A 107 -20.60 8.72 3.57
CA THR A 107 -21.31 10.01 3.45
C THR A 107 -22.77 9.88 3.02
N ARG A 108 -23.27 8.67 2.68
CA ARG A 108 -24.69 8.46 2.32
C ARG A 108 -25.67 8.96 3.39
N SER A 109 -25.31 8.82 4.67
CA SER A 109 -26.16 9.29 5.78
C SER A 109 -26.14 10.81 5.98
N MET A 110 -25.25 11.53 5.29
CA MET A 110 -25.07 12.97 5.43
C MET A 110 -25.93 13.80 4.47
N LEU A 111 -26.74 13.16 3.62
CA LEU A 111 -27.67 13.80 2.67
C LEU A 111 -27.01 14.88 1.78
N LEU A 112 -25.75 14.66 1.39
CA LEU A 112 -25.00 15.58 0.52
C LEU A 112 -25.60 15.59 -0.89
N SER A 113 -25.56 16.76 -1.54
CA SER A 113 -25.84 16.86 -2.97
C SER A 113 -24.81 16.08 -3.80
N SER A 114 -25.14 15.76 -5.06
CA SER A 114 -24.19 15.06 -5.93
C SER A 114 -22.89 15.84 -6.15
N GLU A 115 -22.93 17.16 -6.12
CA GLU A 115 -21.76 18.02 -6.30
C GLU A 115 -20.90 18.05 -5.03
N GLN A 116 -21.54 18.21 -3.86
CA GLN A 116 -20.87 18.14 -2.56
C GLN A 116 -20.19 16.77 -2.35
N LEU A 117 -20.84 15.69 -2.77
CA LEU A 117 -20.25 14.36 -2.71
C LEU A 117 -19.00 14.23 -3.57
N LYS A 118 -19.00 14.79 -4.79
CA LYS A 118 -17.81 14.78 -5.67
C LYS A 118 -16.67 15.56 -5.04
N LEU A 119 -16.94 16.77 -4.53
CA LEU A 119 -15.94 17.59 -3.86
C LEU A 119 -15.37 16.89 -2.61
N CYS A 120 -16.23 16.27 -1.81
CA CYS A 120 -15.81 15.50 -0.63
C CYS A 120 -14.90 14.33 -1.02
N VAL A 121 -15.25 13.55 -2.04
CA VAL A 121 -14.39 12.45 -2.50
C VAL A 121 -13.03 13.00 -2.96
N LEU A 122 -12.99 14.04 -3.79
CA LEU A 122 -11.74 14.63 -4.27
C LEU A 122 -10.86 15.17 -3.14
N GLU A 123 -11.48 15.79 -2.13
CA GLU A 123 -10.75 16.38 -1.01
C GLU A 123 -10.12 15.30 -0.10
N TYR A 124 -10.84 14.20 0.14
CA TYR A 124 -10.46 13.22 1.15
C TYR A 124 -9.76 11.98 0.58
N GLN A 125 -9.92 11.68 -0.71
CA GLN A 125 -9.37 10.46 -1.33
C GLN A 125 -7.84 10.36 -1.15
N GLY A 126 -7.10 11.45 -1.34
CA GLY A 126 -5.65 11.48 -1.14
C GLY A 126 -5.18 11.58 0.32
N LYS A 127 -6.10 11.74 1.28
CA LYS A 127 -5.78 11.87 2.71
C LYS A 127 -5.78 10.52 3.44
N TYR A 128 -6.21 9.45 2.76
CA TYR A 128 -6.30 8.11 3.33
C TYR A 128 -5.46 7.12 2.53
N ILE A 129 -5.06 6.04 3.20
CA ILE A 129 -4.44 4.85 2.60
C ILE A 129 -5.14 3.60 3.13
N LEU A 130 -5.02 2.48 2.42
CA LEU A 130 -5.53 1.20 2.88
C LEU A 130 -4.45 0.40 3.59
N LYS A 131 -4.81 -0.15 4.76
CA LYS A 131 -4.01 -1.10 5.54
C LYS A 131 -4.76 -2.43 5.63
N VAL A 132 -4.05 -3.54 5.46
CA VAL A 132 -4.61 -4.88 5.70
C VAL A 132 -4.88 -5.05 7.20
N CYS A 133 -6.09 -5.50 7.55
CA CYS A 133 -6.41 -5.73 8.95
C CYS A 133 -5.58 -6.87 9.53
N GLY A 134 -4.94 -6.64 10.68
CA GLY A 134 -4.20 -7.68 11.42
C GLY A 134 -2.71 -7.79 11.08
N CYS A 135 -2.20 -7.09 10.06
CA CYS A 135 -0.77 -7.07 9.73
C CYS A 135 -0.31 -5.72 9.19
N ASP A 136 0.99 -5.47 9.20
CA ASP A 136 1.58 -4.21 8.73
C ASP A 136 1.85 -4.25 7.23
N GLU A 137 0.78 -4.48 6.47
CA GLU A 137 0.76 -4.41 5.01
C GLU A 137 -0.15 -3.28 4.55
N TYR A 138 0.32 -2.53 3.55
CA TYR A 138 -0.31 -1.32 3.05
C TYR A 138 -0.41 -1.35 1.53
N LEU A 139 -1.50 -0.81 0.99
CA LEU A 139 -1.71 -0.71 -0.45
C LEU A 139 -1.34 0.71 -0.89
N LEU A 140 -0.04 0.95 -1.03
CA LEU A 140 0.54 2.28 -1.28
C LEU A 140 0.69 2.62 -2.77
N GLU A 141 0.56 1.64 -3.66
CA GLU A 141 0.77 1.79 -5.11
C GLU A 141 -0.49 1.53 -5.93
N LYS A 142 -0.47 1.98 -7.19
CA LYS A 142 -1.60 1.90 -8.13
C LYS A 142 -1.71 0.52 -8.82
N TYR A 143 -1.55 -0.56 -8.07
CA TYR A 143 -1.82 -1.91 -8.57
C TYR A 143 -3.31 -2.27 -8.43
N PRO A 144 -3.85 -3.10 -9.34
CA PRO A 144 -5.15 -3.74 -9.17
C PRO A 144 -5.27 -4.46 -7.82
N LEU A 145 -6.42 -4.37 -7.15
CA LEU A 145 -6.65 -5.05 -5.86
C LEU A 145 -6.36 -6.55 -5.91
N SER A 146 -6.77 -7.21 -6.99
CA SER A 146 -6.54 -8.64 -7.23
C SER A 146 -5.07 -9.03 -7.37
N GLN A 147 -4.18 -8.08 -7.64
CA GLN A 147 -2.74 -8.33 -7.73
C GLN A 147 -2.07 -8.33 -6.34
N TYR A 148 -2.70 -7.74 -5.32
CA TYR A 148 -2.14 -7.75 -3.97
C TYR A 148 -2.24 -9.15 -3.35
N LYS A 149 -1.11 -9.64 -2.86
CA LYS A 149 -1.01 -10.89 -2.09
C LYS A 149 -1.60 -10.67 -0.72
N VAL A 150 -2.88 -10.98 -0.56
CA VAL A 150 -3.45 -11.10 0.77
C VAL A 150 -2.92 -12.40 1.35
N ARG A 151 -1.98 -12.32 2.30
CA ARG A 151 -1.57 -13.51 3.06
C ARG A 151 -2.85 -14.12 3.64
N LYS A 152 -3.17 -15.35 3.25
CA LYS A 152 -4.21 -16.12 3.93
C LYS A 152 -3.72 -16.34 5.35
N THR A 153 -4.15 -15.49 6.27
CA THR A 153 -4.04 -15.79 7.69
C THR A 153 -4.84 -17.07 7.90
N LEU A 154 -4.13 -18.17 8.18
CA LEU A 154 -4.71 -19.46 8.57
C LEU A 154 -5.56 -19.30 9.83
#